data_AF-A0A7C1LRZ4-F1
#
_entry.id   AF-A0A7C1LRZ4-F1
#
_cell.length_a   1.000
_cell.length_b   1.000
_cell.length_c   1.000
_cell.angle_alpha   90.00
_cell.angle_beta   90.00
_cell.angle_gamma   90.00
#
_symmetry.space_group_name_H-M   'P 1'
#
loop_
_entity.id
_entity.type
_entity.pdbx_description
1 polymer ?
#
loop_
_entity_poly.entity_id
_entity_poly.type
_entity_poly.pdbx_seq_one_letter_code
_entity_poly.pdbx_strand_id
1 'polypeptide(L)'
;MDILDTLAKESPEYTPPPPKRLLNREIVIQKNGEPRQAGTTDPNGRLLKLVKKKAEQDLHFFCKAILGLTRLTNHLHREVCEFIQKIPPYRKLIMLPRDCFKSTIVSKGLPVHKFIQPKENNVYWPGHDGLETKLLLSCETEHHASKHIQWIQQHFERNALLRALWPDKCWDAPRRQARKWNSSMFFLPRDLSFEQSDPTMQGIGVGGAITGGHFTDLHNDDLISLEARGSESVMETAKEWQRVSRPLMEDLDISQEVTVGTHWATNDLYAEMIDNDPTVSVYKRSLIENGKIIFPEEFSKQAIHNLKESLGPLFSLLYLNNPRDAGLTDFRESDLRFYEEVGNDFIFEDDERDQSMVALMLGESEKEETPKKPEYTEYNSWADLIDKRGAWMTGKFC
;
A
#
# COMPACT_ATOMS: atom_id res chain seq x y z
N MET A 1 7.21 -28.53 -6.91
CA MET A 1 6.24 -28.88 -5.84
C MET A 1 5.16 -27.82 -5.88
N ASP A 2 3.95 -28.21 -6.24
CA ASP A 2 2.87 -27.29 -6.56
C ASP A 2 2.36 -26.60 -5.30
N ILE A 3 2.35 -25.26 -5.30
CA ILE A 3 1.84 -24.43 -4.19
C ILE A 3 0.39 -24.80 -3.85
N LEU A 4 -0.36 -25.37 -4.80
CA LEU A 4 -1.73 -25.81 -4.63
C LEU A 4 -1.88 -26.99 -3.66
N ASP A 5 -0.91 -27.90 -3.59
CA ASP A 5 -0.98 -29.09 -2.74
C ASP A 5 -0.91 -28.76 -1.24
N THR A 6 -0.29 -27.62 -0.89
CA THR A 6 -0.15 -27.16 0.50
C THR A 6 -1.41 -26.48 1.05
N LEU A 7 -2.37 -26.10 0.18
CA LEU A 7 -3.56 -25.32 0.51
C LEU A 7 -4.78 -26.15 0.95
N ALA A 8 -4.61 -27.46 1.11
CA ALA A 8 -5.68 -28.45 1.18
C ALA A 8 -6.26 -28.71 2.58
N LYS A 9 -5.91 -27.94 3.63
CA LYS A 9 -6.47 -28.17 4.97
C LYS A 9 -7.01 -26.89 5.61
N GLU A 10 -8.34 -26.89 5.73
CA GLU A 10 -9.20 -26.12 6.65
C GLU A 10 -9.15 -24.59 6.54
N SER A 11 -10.13 -24.03 5.82
CA SER A 11 -10.52 -22.61 5.95
C SER A 11 -11.49 -22.47 7.13
N PRO A 12 -11.19 -21.66 8.17
CA PRO A 12 -12.18 -21.33 9.19
C PRO A 12 -13.27 -20.41 8.60
N GLU A 13 -14.52 -20.61 9.03
CA GLU A 13 -15.67 -19.77 8.67
C GLU A 13 -15.39 -18.29 8.97
N TYR A 14 -15.47 -17.47 7.93
CA TYR A 14 -15.37 -16.02 8.00
C TYR A 14 -16.57 -15.43 8.75
N THR A 15 -16.32 -14.78 9.88
CA THR A 15 -17.27 -13.89 10.55
C THR A 15 -16.78 -12.44 10.45
N PRO A 16 -17.49 -11.55 9.73
CA PRO A 16 -17.08 -10.15 9.63
C PRO A 16 -17.24 -9.45 11.00
N PRO A 17 -16.27 -8.65 11.47
CA PRO A 17 -16.44 -7.86 12.69
C PRO A 17 -17.40 -6.68 12.43
N PRO A 18 -18.13 -6.15 13.44
CA PRO A 18 -18.93 -4.94 13.29
C PRO A 18 -18.24 -3.70 13.92
N PRO A 19 -17.64 -2.75 13.15
CA PRO A 19 -16.99 -1.58 13.76
C PRO A 19 -17.87 -0.32 13.79
N LYS A 20 -18.66 -0.05 12.74
CA LYS A 20 -19.48 1.19 12.65
C LYS A 20 -20.88 1.06 13.25
N ARG A 21 -21.47 -0.15 13.23
CA ARG A 21 -22.85 -0.40 13.71
C ARG A 21 -22.99 -0.30 15.24
N LEU A 22 -21.94 -0.58 16.01
CA LEU A 22 -21.98 -0.49 17.47
C LEU A 22 -21.92 0.97 17.94
N LEU A 23 -20.94 1.74 17.47
CA LEU A 23 -20.83 3.15 17.86
C LEU A 23 -22.03 3.99 17.38
N ASN A 24 -22.61 3.70 16.21
CA ASN A 24 -23.82 4.40 15.76
C ASN A 24 -25.05 4.12 16.66
N ARG A 25 -25.05 3.02 17.41
CA ARG A 25 -26.13 2.69 18.37
C ARG A 25 -25.86 3.29 19.75
N GLU A 26 -24.58 3.32 20.15
CA GLU A 26 -24.15 3.72 21.49
C GLU A 26 -23.79 5.21 21.61
N ILE A 27 -23.44 5.87 20.51
CA ILE A 27 -23.13 7.31 20.45
C ILE A 27 -24.19 7.99 19.59
N VAL A 28 -24.93 8.90 20.21
CA VAL A 28 -25.96 9.70 19.57
C VAL A 28 -25.46 11.13 19.46
N ILE A 29 -25.45 11.67 18.25
CA ILE A 29 -25.14 13.08 18.00
C ILE A 29 -26.45 13.85 18.02
N GLN A 30 -26.55 14.79 18.93
CA GLN A 30 -27.75 15.58 19.16
C GLN A 30 -27.92 16.65 18.06
N LYS A 31 -29.11 17.28 18.00
CA LYS A 31 -29.39 18.35 17.02
C LYS A 31 -28.46 19.56 17.16
N ASN A 32 -27.92 19.80 18.36
CA ASN A 32 -26.95 20.85 18.64
C ASN A 32 -25.50 20.45 18.29
N GLY A 33 -25.27 19.25 17.73
CA GLY A 33 -23.95 18.75 17.36
C GLY A 33 -23.19 18.05 18.50
N GLU A 34 -23.69 18.08 19.73
CA GLU A 34 -23.02 17.46 20.87
C GLU A 34 -23.20 15.93 20.88
N PRO A 35 -22.12 15.17 21.11
CA PRO A 35 -22.24 13.73 21.27
C PRO A 35 -22.74 13.39 22.69
N ARG A 36 -23.54 12.33 22.80
CA ARG A 36 -23.87 11.69 24.09
C ARG A 36 -23.89 10.19 23.94
N GLN A 37 -23.72 9.47 25.04
CA GLN A 37 -23.95 8.03 25.04
C GLN A 37 -25.47 7.73 25.01
N ALA A 38 -25.88 6.71 24.28
CA ALA A 38 -27.26 6.25 24.22
C ALA A 38 -27.75 5.85 25.62
N GLY A 39 -28.98 6.24 25.96
CA GLY A 39 -29.55 5.99 27.28
C GLY A 39 -29.07 6.91 28.42
N THR A 40 -28.16 7.86 28.16
CA THR A 40 -27.76 8.88 29.15
C THR A 40 -27.96 10.31 28.64
N THR A 41 -28.11 11.25 29.57
CA THR A 41 -28.13 12.70 29.34
C THR A 41 -26.76 13.37 29.54
N ASP A 42 -25.74 12.62 29.99
CA ASP A 42 -24.40 13.15 30.23
C ASP A 42 -23.67 13.42 28.90
N PRO A 43 -23.39 14.71 28.56
CA PRO A 43 -22.64 15.07 27.36
C PRO A 43 -21.15 14.70 27.47
N ASN A 44 -20.66 14.38 28.67
CA ASN A 44 -19.28 13.98 28.96
C ASN A 44 -19.16 12.49 29.36
N GLY A 45 -20.08 11.67 28.86
CA GLY A 45 -20.19 10.25 29.19
C GLY A 45 -18.87 9.50 29.05
N ARG A 46 -18.62 8.59 30.01
CA ARG A 46 -17.39 7.77 30.09
C ARG A 46 -17.02 7.10 28.77
N LEU A 47 -18.01 6.62 28.01
CA LEU A 47 -17.80 5.99 26.70
C LEU A 47 -17.15 6.94 25.69
N LEU A 48 -17.59 8.20 25.61
CA LEU A 48 -17.04 9.17 24.66
C LEU A 48 -15.56 9.46 24.95
N LYS A 49 -15.22 9.62 26.23
CA LYS A 49 -13.83 9.82 26.66
C LYS A 49 -12.96 8.60 26.32
N LEU A 50 -13.48 7.38 26.51
CA LEU A 50 -12.77 6.16 26.16
C LEU A 50 -12.59 6.01 24.65
N VAL A 51 -13.63 6.28 23.85
CA VAL A 51 -13.57 6.23 22.39
C VAL A 51 -12.60 7.27 21.85
N LYS A 52 -12.69 8.53 22.33
CA LYS A 52 -11.75 9.59 21.96
C LYS A 52 -10.31 9.20 22.28
N LYS A 53 -10.03 8.80 23.52
CA LYS A 53 -8.70 8.36 23.94
C LYS A 53 -8.18 7.19 23.11
N LYS A 54 -9.00 6.17 22.86
CA LYS A 54 -8.61 5.02 22.05
C LYS A 54 -8.35 5.41 20.60
N ALA A 55 -9.16 6.33 20.06
CA ALA A 55 -9.05 6.85 18.71
C ALA A 55 -7.86 7.79 18.51
N GLU A 56 -7.35 8.46 19.55
CA GLU A 56 -6.10 9.23 19.50
C GLU A 56 -4.86 8.32 19.57
N GLN A 57 -4.99 7.17 20.23
CA GLN A 57 -3.86 6.24 20.47
C GLN A 57 -3.68 5.16 19.39
N ASP A 58 -4.75 4.80 18.67
CA ASP A 58 -4.77 3.64 17.78
C ASP A 58 -5.31 4.03 16.41
N LEU A 59 -4.40 4.16 15.44
CA LEU A 59 -4.70 4.52 14.06
C LEU A 59 -5.67 3.52 13.40
N HIS A 60 -5.55 2.23 13.72
CA HIS A 60 -6.41 1.20 13.15
C HIS A 60 -7.84 1.34 13.66
N PHE A 61 -7.99 1.52 14.98
CA PHE A 61 -9.27 1.83 15.60
C PHE A 61 -9.86 3.12 15.01
N PHE A 62 -9.06 4.18 14.90
CA PHE A 62 -9.49 5.45 14.32
C PHE A 62 -10.04 5.29 12.90
N CYS A 63 -9.28 4.64 12.01
CA CYS A 63 -9.69 4.40 10.64
C CYS A 63 -11.03 3.65 10.56
N LYS A 64 -11.19 2.56 11.33
CA LYS A 64 -12.40 1.72 11.29
C LYS A 64 -13.60 2.37 11.95
N ALA A 65 -13.40 2.91 13.15
CA ALA A 65 -14.45 3.35 14.04
C ALA A 65 -14.90 4.79 13.77
N ILE A 66 -13.96 5.69 13.51
CA ILE A 66 -14.23 7.13 13.33
C ILE A 66 -14.44 7.46 11.86
N LEU A 67 -13.54 7.01 10.98
CA LEU A 67 -13.66 7.30 9.54
C LEU A 67 -14.61 6.33 8.82
N GLY A 68 -14.94 5.20 9.45
CA GLY A 68 -15.84 4.21 8.89
C GLY A 68 -15.21 3.39 7.76
N LEU A 69 -13.90 3.22 7.76
CA LEU A 69 -13.15 2.38 6.83
C LEU A 69 -13.30 0.89 7.21
N THR A 70 -14.52 0.37 7.13
CA THR A 70 -14.91 -0.93 7.71
C THR A 70 -14.28 -2.14 7.01
N ARG A 71 -13.72 -1.96 5.81
CA ARG A 71 -13.03 -3.02 5.05
C ARG A 71 -11.63 -3.32 5.58
N LEU A 72 -11.08 -2.48 6.46
CA LEU A 72 -9.80 -2.77 7.14
C LEU A 72 -10.00 -3.92 8.13
N THR A 73 -9.14 -4.92 8.06
CA THR A 73 -9.17 -6.13 8.92
C THR A 73 -8.21 -6.02 10.08
N ASN A 74 -8.47 -6.76 11.17
CA ASN A 74 -7.59 -6.74 12.33
C ASN A 74 -6.30 -7.54 12.10
N HIS A 75 -6.34 -8.60 11.28
CA HIS A 75 -5.20 -9.50 11.09
C HIS A 75 -4.15 -8.97 10.11
N LEU A 76 -4.53 -8.10 9.17
CA LEU A 76 -3.61 -7.53 8.19
C LEU A 76 -3.28 -6.06 8.50
N HIS A 77 -4.32 -5.25 8.62
CA HIS A 77 -4.15 -3.80 8.61
C HIS A 77 -3.73 -3.23 9.97
N ARG A 78 -3.93 -3.98 11.07
CA ARG A 78 -3.53 -3.52 12.40
C ARG A 78 -2.01 -3.45 12.54
N GLU A 79 -1.31 -4.49 12.09
CA GLU A 79 0.15 -4.54 12.11
C GLU A 79 0.75 -3.39 11.28
N VAL A 80 0.12 -3.04 10.15
CA VAL A 80 0.51 -1.91 9.31
C VAL A 80 0.36 -0.59 10.07
N CYS A 81 -0.77 -0.37 10.74
CA CYS A 81 -1.00 0.82 11.55
C CYS A 81 -0.01 0.92 12.74
N GLU A 82 0.24 -0.20 13.43
CA GLU A 82 1.20 -0.27 14.53
C GLU A 82 2.63 0.02 14.04
N PHE A 83 3.00 -0.53 12.88
CA PHE A 83 4.27 -0.23 12.22
C PHE A 83 4.40 1.26 11.90
N ILE A 84 3.35 1.90 11.35
CA ILE A 84 3.31 3.35 11.07
C ILE A 84 3.47 4.17 12.36
N GLN A 85 2.84 3.77 13.47
CA GLN A 85 2.88 4.53 14.72
C GLN A 85 4.18 4.35 15.52
N LYS A 86 4.96 3.30 15.27
CA LYS A 86 6.22 3.04 15.99
C LYS A 86 7.32 4.05 15.59
N ILE A 87 7.55 5.07 16.41
CA ILE A 87 8.52 6.14 16.13
C ILE A 87 9.51 6.23 17.31
N PRO A 88 10.83 6.32 17.07
CA PRO A 88 11.52 6.12 15.77
C PRO A 88 11.39 4.66 15.25
N PRO A 89 11.64 4.40 13.95
CA PRO A 89 12.22 5.28 12.92
C PRO A 89 11.22 6.23 12.26
N TYR A 90 11.71 7.36 11.73
CA TYR A 90 10.89 8.40 11.10
C TYR A 90 10.63 8.19 9.61
N ARG A 91 11.47 7.39 8.94
CA ARG A 91 11.34 7.06 7.51
C ARG A 91 10.84 5.63 7.35
N LYS A 92 9.75 5.45 6.61
CA LYS A 92 9.06 4.17 6.46
C LYS A 92 8.65 3.93 5.04
N LEU A 93 8.85 2.69 4.58
CA LEU A 93 8.34 2.18 3.32
C LEU A 93 7.41 1.01 3.59
N ILE A 94 6.20 1.07 3.06
CA ILE A 94 5.17 0.04 3.22
C ILE A 94 4.83 -0.54 1.86
N MET A 95 5.30 -1.77 1.63
CA MET A 95 5.07 -2.57 0.44
C MET A 95 3.97 -3.60 0.73
N LEU A 96 2.74 -3.23 0.41
CA LEU A 96 1.61 -4.15 0.43
C LEU A 96 1.13 -4.45 -0.99
N PRO A 97 0.63 -5.66 -1.24
CA PRO A 97 0.02 -6.03 -2.52
C PRO A 97 -1.03 -5.01 -2.96
N ARG A 98 -1.23 -4.91 -4.27
CA ARG A 98 -2.31 -4.09 -4.82
C ARG A 98 -3.66 -4.49 -4.23
N ASP A 99 -4.55 -3.52 -4.07
CA ASP A 99 -5.86 -3.65 -3.44
C ASP A 99 -5.88 -4.12 -1.96
N CYS A 100 -4.75 -4.06 -1.25
CA CYS A 100 -4.67 -4.25 0.22
C CYS A 100 -4.74 -2.93 1.03
N PHE A 101 -5.41 -1.91 0.49
CA PHE A 101 -5.76 -0.65 1.18
C PHE A 101 -4.61 0.16 1.82
N LYS A 102 -3.36 0.01 1.39
CA LYS A 102 -2.21 0.82 1.84
C LYS A 102 -2.46 2.33 1.73
N SER A 103 -2.91 2.82 0.57
CA SER A 103 -3.25 4.23 0.31
C SER A 103 -4.45 4.71 1.14
N THR A 104 -5.35 3.80 1.52
CA THR A 104 -6.48 4.13 2.39
C THR A 104 -6.02 4.39 3.83
N ILE A 105 -4.98 3.71 4.28
CA ILE A 105 -4.36 3.99 5.59
C ILE A 105 -3.51 5.25 5.48
N VAL A 106 -2.51 5.28 4.58
CA VAL A 106 -1.47 6.31 4.59
C VAL A 106 -1.90 7.65 4.00
N SER A 107 -2.73 7.67 2.95
CA SER A 107 -3.10 8.92 2.28
C SER A 107 -4.46 9.46 2.70
N LYS A 108 -5.17 8.73 3.56
CA LYS A 108 -6.50 9.11 4.04
C LYS A 108 -6.61 9.03 5.56
N GLY A 109 -6.42 7.85 6.13
CA GLY A 109 -6.57 7.62 7.58
C GLY A 109 -5.53 8.36 8.42
N LEU A 110 -4.26 8.18 8.09
CA LEU A 110 -3.11 8.70 8.81
C LEU A 110 -3.06 10.23 8.88
N PRO A 111 -3.28 11.00 7.79
CA PRO A 111 -3.31 12.46 7.84
C PRO A 111 -4.35 12.96 8.85
N VAL A 112 -5.58 12.43 8.78
CA VAL A 112 -6.65 12.85 9.70
C VAL A 112 -6.30 12.48 11.14
N HIS A 113 -5.73 11.30 11.37
CA HIS A 113 -5.32 10.86 12.70
C HIS A 113 -4.18 11.72 13.28
N LYS A 114 -3.26 12.21 12.43
CA LYS A 114 -2.21 13.17 12.82
C LYS A 114 -2.80 14.54 13.16
N PHE A 115 -3.73 15.05 12.35
CA PHE A 115 -4.34 16.37 12.55
C PHE A 115 -5.19 16.49 13.81
N ILE A 116 -5.80 15.38 14.26
CA ILE A 116 -6.63 15.38 15.48
C ILE A 116 -5.81 15.26 16.78
N GLN A 117 -4.50 15.02 16.70
CA GLN A 117 -3.69 14.78 17.90
C GLN A 117 -3.67 16.02 18.82
N PRO A 118 -3.96 15.85 20.12
CA PRO A 118 -3.81 16.93 21.08
C PRO A 118 -2.35 17.12 21.46
N LYS A 119 -1.94 18.36 21.76
CA LYS A 119 -0.58 18.73 22.14
C LYS A 119 0.00 17.85 23.26
N GLU A 120 -0.81 17.51 24.26
CA GLU A 120 -0.36 16.82 25.47
C GLU A 120 -0.02 15.35 25.25
N ASN A 121 -0.70 14.69 24.30
CA ASN A 121 -0.62 13.23 24.11
C ASN A 121 -0.42 12.83 22.65
N ASN A 122 0.12 13.73 21.83
CA ASN A 122 0.37 13.46 20.42
C ASN A 122 1.32 12.26 20.27
N VAL A 123 0.80 11.18 19.67
CA VAL A 123 1.54 9.90 19.51
C VAL A 123 2.61 9.94 18.42
N TYR A 124 2.66 11.01 17.64
CA TYR A 124 3.62 11.20 16.54
C TYR A 124 4.70 12.21 16.89
N TRP A 125 4.31 13.33 17.52
CA TRP A 125 5.20 14.42 17.91
C TRP A 125 4.82 14.95 19.30
N PRO A 126 5.36 14.39 20.39
CA PRO A 126 5.03 14.80 21.75
C PRO A 126 5.28 16.30 21.96
N GLY A 127 4.27 17.02 22.47
CA GLY A 127 4.37 18.47 22.72
C GLY A 127 3.97 19.36 21.53
N HIS A 128 3.62 18.78 20.38
CA HIS A 128 3.12 19.50 19.20
C HIS A 128 1.62 19.22 19.01
N ASP A 129 0.84 20.27 18.76
CA ASP A 129 -0.57 20.09 18.40
C ASP A 129 -0.67 19.58 16.96
N GLY A 130 -1.57 18.63 16.69
CA GLY A 130 -1.78 18.05 15.36
C GLY A 130 -2.13 19.08 14.29
N LEU A 131 -2.71 20.22 14.66
CA LEU A 131 -3.01 21.33 13.75
C LEU A 131 -1.76 21.99 13.17
N GLU A 132 -0.62 21.89 13.84
CA GLU A 132 0.67 22.43 13.37
C GLU A 132 1.30 21.56 12.28
N THR A 133 0.77 20.35 12.04
CA THR A 133 1.26 19.46 11.00
C THR A 133 1.19 20.14 9.63
N LYS A 134 2.30 20.09 8.88
CA LYS A 134 2.42 20.53 7.49
C LYS A 134 2.72 19.31 6.64
N LEU A 135 1.69 18.76 5.99
CA LEU A 135 1.79 17.51 5.24
C LEU A 135 1.90 17.75 3.74
N LEU A 136 2.92 17.18 3.11
CA LEU A 136 2.99 17.06 1.64
C LEU A 136 2.59 15.63 1.24
N LEU A 137 1.53 15.52 0.43
CA LEU A 137 1.12 14.27 -0.21
C LEU A 137 1.59 14.28 -1.66
N SER A 138 2.56 13.43 -1.98
CA SER A 138 2.99 13.18 -3.34
C SER A 138 2.36 11.89 -3.86
N CYS A 139 1.77 11.97 -5.05
CA CYS A 139 1.35 10.80 -5.83
C CYS A 139 2.01 10.85 -7.21
N GLU A 140 1.85 9.81 -8.02
CA GLU A 140 2.28 9.85 -9.44
C GLU A 140 1.74 11.11 -10.14
N THR A 141 0.45 11.45 -9.95
CA THR A 141 -0.16 12.66 -10.53
C THR A 141 -0.89 13.51 -9.48
N GLU A 142 -0.99 14.82 -9.73
CA GLU A 142 -1.74 15.76 -8.86
C GLU A 142 -3.23 15.39 -8.76
N HIS A 143 -3.79 14.77 -9.80
CA HIS A 143 -5.18 14.30 -9.79
C HIS A 143 -5.41 13.20 -8.74
N HIS A 144 -4.45 12.29 -8.56
CA HIS A 144 -4.52 11.28 -7.51
C HIS A 144 -4.48 11.94 -6.13
N ALA A 145 -3.51 12.80 -5.88
CA ALA A 145 -3.40 13.55 -4.62
C ALA A 145 -4.68 14.35 -4.31
N SER A 146 -5.25 15.00 -5.33
CA SER A 146 -6.49 15.78 -5.20
C SER A 146 -7.69 14.96 -4.72
N LYS A 147 -7.81 13.70 -5.14
CA LYS A 147 -8.88 12.81 -4.67
C LYS A 147 -8.75 12.49 -3.18
N HIS A 148 -7.52 12.29 -2.69
CA HIS A 148 -7.26 12.06 -1.27
C HIS A 148 -7.60 13.29 -0.43
N ILE A 149 -7.16 14.47 -0.88
CA ILE A 149 -7.45 15.74 -0.21
C ILE A 149 -8.96 15.98 -0.10
N GLN A 150 -9.69 15.84 -1.21
CA GLN A 150 -11.14 16.03 -1.20
C GLN A 150 -11.85 15.04 -0.26
N TRP A 151 -11.38 13.79 -0.20
CA TRP A 151 -11.93 12.80 0.71
C TRP A 151 -11.71 13.21 2.17
N ILE A 152 -10.51 13.68 2.51
CA ILE A 152 -10.18 14.17 3.86
C ILE A 152 -11.03 15.39 4.23
N GLN A 153 -11.15 16.36 3.31
CA GLN A 153 -12.00 17.55 3.50
C GLN A 153 -13.45 17.16 3.81
N GLN A 154 -14.01 16.17 3.10
CA GLN A 154 -15.37 15.69 3.37
C GLN A 154 -15.53 15.14 4.79
N HIS A 155 -14.50 14.50 5.37
CA HIS A 155 -14.55 14.07 6.77
C HIS A 155 -14.58 15.26 7.72
N PHE A 156 -13.72 16.25 7.55
CA PHE A 156 -13.75 17.47 8.36
C PHE A 156 -15.05 18.27 8.18
N GLU A 157 -15.67 18.24 7.01
CA GLU A 157 -16.94 18.92 6.73
C GLU A 157 -18.17 18.18 7.30
N ARG A 158 -18.23 16.85 7.17
CA ARG A 158 -19.49 16.08 7.27
C ARG A 158 -19.45 14.91 8.23
N ASN A 159 -18.27 14.45 8.67
CA ASN A 159 -18.19 13.33 9.60
C ASN A 159 -18.62 13.80 10.99
N ALA A 160 -19.90 13.59 11.29
CA ALA A 160 -20.51 14.06 12.53
C ALA A 160 -19.76 13.55 13.77
N LEU A 161 -19.30 12.29 13.78
CA LEU A 161 -18.57 11.73 14.93
C LEU A 161 -17.21 12.39 15.12
N LEU A 162 -16.47 12.62 14.02
CA LEU A 162 -15.20 13.33 14.07
C LEU A 162 -15.39 14.77 14.58
N ARG A 163 -16.34 15.51 14.02
CA ARG A 163 -16.63 16.89 14.42
C ARG A 163 -17.11 16.99 15.86
N ALA A 164 -17.85 15.98 16.35
CA ALA A 164 -18.33 15.94 17.71
C ALA A 164 -17.21 15.64 18.74
N LEU A 165 -16.22 14.80 18.38
CA LEU A 165 -15.12 14.43 19.26
C LEU A 165 -13.96 15.44 19.25
N TRP A 166 -13.74 16.12 18.12
CA TRP A 166 -12.69 17.12 17.92
C TRP A 166 -13.25 18.40 17.26
N PRO A 167 -14.18 19.10 17.93
CA PRO A 167 -14.81 20.30 17.36
C PRO A 167 -13.80 21.43 17.12
N ASP A 168 -12.78 21.56 17.97
CA ASP A 168 -11.69 22.52 17.86
C ASP A 168 -10.80 22.32 16.63
N LYS A 169 -10.81 21.11 16.04
CA LYS A 169 -10.04 20.77 14.85
C LYS A 169 -10.81 21.02 13.55
N CYS A 170 -12.04 21.52 13.63
CA CYS A 170 -12.95 21.62 12.48
C CYS A 170 -13.45 23.07 12.30
N TRP A 171 -13.44 23.55 11.05
CA TRP A 171 -14.18 24.77 10.71
C TRP A 171 -15.69 24.50 10.65
N ASP A 172 -16.52 25.46 11.03
CA ASP A 172 -17.98 25.42 10.83
C ASP A 172 -18.34 25.59 9.35
N ALA A 173 -17.67 26.51 8.68
CA ALA A 173 -17.82 26.78 7.25
C ALA A 173 -16.43 26.94 6.61
N PRO A 174 -15.72 25.83 6.32
CA PRO A 174 -14.33 25.86 5.85
C PRO A 174 -14.11 26.77 4.64
N ARG A 175 -15.03 26.78 3.67
CA ARG A 175 -14.94 27.62 2.45
C ARG A 175 -15.01 29.12 2.72
N ARG A 176 -15.47 29.54 3.90
CA ARG A 176 -15.55 30.95 4.31
C ARG A 176 -14.49 31.31 5.36
N GLN A 177 -14.12 30.35 6.20
CA GLN A 177 -13.26 30.58 7.37
C GLN A 177 -11.79 30.21 7.11
N ALA A 178 -11.53 29.15 6.33
CA ALA A 178 -10.17 28.72 6.07
C ALA A 178 -9.48 29.66 5.07
N ARG A 179 -8.17 29.88 5.25
CA ARG A 179 -7.33 30.62 4.30
C ARG A 179 -7.39 30.04 2.89
N LYS A 180 -7.42 28.69 2.79
CA LYS A 180 -7.62 27.97 1.54
C LYS A 180 -8.29 26.63 1.82
N TRP A 181 -9.20 26.25 0.92
CA TRP A 181 -9.94 25.00 0.99
C TRP A 181 -10.33 24.55 -0.42
N ASN A 182 -9.40 23.94 -1.14
CA ASN A 182 -9.60 23.47 -2.51
C ASN A 182 -9.04 22.06 -2.71
N SER A 183 -9.09 21.54 -3.93
CA SER A 183 -8.67 20.17 -4.23
C SER A 183 -7.17 19.93 -4.11
N SER A 184 -6.33 20.96 -4.19
CA SER A 184 -4.86 20.81 -4.13
C SER A 184 -4.28 21.08 -2.75
N MET A 185 -4.95 21.85 -1.89
CA MET A 185 -4.51 22.09 -0.51
C MET A 185 -5.62 22.66 0.39
N PHE A 186 -5.41 22.55 1.71
CA PHE A 186 -6.28 23.19 2.70
C PHE A 186 -5.59 23.53 4.02
N PHE A 187 -6.25 24.39 4.79
CA PHE A 187 -5.85 24.79 6.14
C PHE A 187 -6.93 24.40 7.15
N LEU A 188 -6.53 23.73 8.24
CA LEU A 188 -7.36 23.53 9.43
C LEU A 188 -7.28 24.74 10.39
N PRO A 189 -8.12 24.79 11.46
CA PRO A 189 -8.20 25.94 12.37
C PRO A 189 -6.97 26.15 13.26
N ARG A 190 -5.87 26.66 12.68
CA ARG A 190 -4.62 26.97 13.39
C ARG A 190 -4.27 28.45 13.33
N ASP A 191 -3.34 28.88 14.19
CA ASP A 191 -2.79 30.23 14.12
C ASP A 191 -1.91 30.37 12.86
N LEU A 192 -2.13 31.46 12.12
CA LEU A 192 -1.41 31.79 10.88
C LEU A 192 -0.62 33.09 11.02
N SER A 193 -0.47 33.60 12.25
CA SER A 193 0.07 34.93 12.54
C SER A 193 1.57 35.09 12.26
N PHE A 194 2.36 34.01 12.24
CA PHE A 194 3.80 34.04 11.93
C PHE A 194 4.29 32.74 11.28
N GLU A 195 5.19 32.85 10.29
CA GLU A 195 6.05 31.80 9.68
C GLU A 195 5.40 30.54 9.05
N GLN A 196 4.14 30.23 9.33
CA GLN A 196 3.47 29.01 8.86
C GLN A 196 2.62 29.27 7.60
N SER A 197 3.26 29.68 6.50
CA SER A 197 2.57 29.86 5.23
C SER A 197 2.13 28.56 4.57
N ASP A 198 2.77 27.44 4.93
CA ASP A 198 2.47 26.15 4.34
C ASP A 198 1.07 25.67 4.75
N PRO A 199 0.34 24.98 3.87
CA PRO A 199 -0.96 24.42 4.20
C PRO A 199 -0.84 23.28 5.22
N THR A 200 -1.95 22.97 5.90
CA THR A 200 -2.04 21.75 6.72
C THR A 200 -1.78 20.51 5.89
N MET A 201 -2.29 20.50 4.65
CA MET A 201 -2.01 19.47 3.67
C MET A 201 -1.96 20.05 2.25
N GLN A 202 -0.95 19.67 1.48
CA GLN A 202 -0.79 19.96 0.06
C GLN A 202 -0.64 18.67 -0.73
N GLY A 203 -1.23 18.63 -1.92
CA GLY A 203 -1.11 17.52 -2.87
C GLY A 203 -0.24 17.93 -4.04
N ILE A 204 0.58 17.01 -4.53
CA ILE A 204 1.42 17.20 -5.71
C ILE A 204 1.60 15.91 -6.51
N GLY A 205 1.84 16.05 -7.82
CA GLY A 205 2.30 14.96 -8.68
C GLY A 205 3.82 14.89 -8.74
N VAL A 206 4.37 13.73 -9.05
CA VAL A 206 5.82 13.56 -9.29
C VAL A 206 6.29 14.59 -10.34
N GLY A 207 7.41 15.26 -10.04
CA GLY A 207 7.99 16.30 -10.91
C GLY A 207 7.30 17.67 -10.83
N GLY A 208 6.26 17.81 -9.99
CA GLY A 208 5.62 19.11 -9.77
C GLY A 208 6.54 20.09 -9.04
N ALA A 209 6.48 21.37 -9.40
CA ALA A 209 7.32 22.38 -8.76
C ALA A 209 6.83 22.70 -7.33
N ILE A 210 7.64 22.37 -6.33
CA ILE A 210 7.58 22.97 -4.99
C ILE A 210 8.93 23.59 -4.68
N THR A 211 8.94 24.89 -4.44
CA THR A 211 10.11 25.63 -3.97
C THR A 211 9.84 26.18 -2.57
N GLY A 212 10.71 25.86 -1.61
CA GLY A 212 10.70 26.46 -0.27
C GLY A 212 9.59 26.00 0.68
N GLY A 213 9.10 24.76 0.55
CA GLY A 213 8.20 24.18 1.56
C GLY A 213 8.95 23.73 2.81
N HIS A 214 8.33 23.86 3.98
CA HIS A 214 8.85 23.41 5.27
C HIS A 214 7.90 22.40 5.92
N PHE A 215 7.83 21.21 5.34
CA PHE A 215 6.89 20.16 5.77
C PHE A 215 7.39 19.38 6.98
N THR A 216 6.49 19.08 7.92
CA THR A 216 6.79 18.18 9.05
C THR A 216 6.57 16.72 8.69
N ASP A 217 5.86 16.47 7.59
CA ASP A 217 5.35 15.15 7.22
C ASP A 217 5.27 14.97 5.71
N LEU A 218 5.97 13.97 5.19
CA LEU A 218 5.95 13.60 3.78
C LEU A 218 5.25 12.26 3.61
N HIS A 219 4.19 12.25 2.80
CA HIS A 219 3.48 11.05 2.43
C HIS A 219 3.64 10.83 0.92
N ASN A 220 4.26 9.72 0.53
CA ASN A 220 4.46 9.34 -0.86
C ASN A 220 3.58 8.13 -1.17
N ASP A 221 2.59 8.28 -2.07
CA ASP A 221 1.61 7.24 -2.38
C ASP A 221 1.59 6.88 -3.85
N ASP A 222 2.06 5.65 -4.14
CA ASP A 222 2.14 5.10 -5.49
C ASP A 222 2.76 6.12 -6.46
N LEU A 223 4.03 6.50 -6.22
CA LEU A 223 4.78 7.47 -7.03
C LEU A 223 5.05 6.99 -8.46
N ILE A 224 4.89 5.69 -8.73
CA ILE A 224 5.10 5.07 -10.02
C ILE A 224 3.93 4.15 -10.38
N SER A 225 3.57 4.13 -11.67
CA SER A 225 2.63 3.17 -12.23
C SER A 225 3.11 2.56 -13.56
N LEU A 226 2.16 2.13 -14.39
CA LEU A 226 2.40 1.58 -15.72
C LEU A 226 3.18 2.54 -16.62
N GLU A 227 3.02 3.86 -16.46
CA GLU A 227 3.76 4.85 -17.25
C GLU A 227 5.27 4.78 -16.97
N ALA A 228 5.64 4.79 -15.68
CA ALA A 228 7.03 4.62 -15.25
C ALA A 228 7.61 3.25 -15.69
N ARG A 229 6.80 2.19 -15.69
CA ARG A 229 7.23 0.89 -16.22
C ARG A 229 7.61 0.95 -17.70
N GLY A 230 6.86 1.72 -18.50
CA GLY A 230 7.08 1.85 -19.94
C GLY A 230 8.13 2.89 -20.32
N SER A 231 8.66 3.65 -19.36
CA SER A 231 9.56 4.78 -19.62
C SER A 231 10.60 4.93 -18.51
N GLU A 232 11.85 4.64 -18.84
CA GLU A 232 12.99 4.83 -17.94
C GLU A 232 13.13 6.28 -17.47
N SER A 233 12.89 7.26 -18.36
CA SER A 233 12.90 8.68 -17.96
C SER A 233 11.85 9.03 -16.92
N VAL A 234 10.65 8.44 -16.99
CA VAL A 234 9.59 8.66 -16.00
C VAL A 234 9.96 7.98 -14.68
N MET A 235 10.53 6.77 -14.74
CA MET A 235 11.05 6.07 -13.55
C MET A 235 12.15 6.88 -12.85
N GLU A 236 13.13 7.40 -13.59
CA GLU A 236 14.21 8.22 -13.04
C GLU A 236 13.70 9.55 -12.48
N THR A 237 12.67 10.15 -13.08
CA THR A 237 12.01 11.33 -12.51
C THR A 237 11.37 11.01 -11.16
N ALA A 238 10.74 9.85 -11.00
CA ALA A 238 10.15 9.43 -9.72
C ALA A 238 11.22 9.12 -8.65
N LYS A 239 12.32 8.48 -9.06
CA LYS A 239 13.51 8.28 -8.20
C LYS A 239 14.10 9.59 -7.73
N GLU A 240 14.28 10.53 -8.64
CA GLU A 240 14.79 11.85 -8.29
C GLU A 240 13.82 12.60 -7.37
N TRP A 241 12.51 12.57 -7.65
CA TRP A 241 11.48 13.12 -6.77
C TRP A 241 11.59 12.62 -5.33
N GLN A 242 11.78 11.31 -5.15
CA GLN A 242 11.95 10.71 -3.84
C GLN A 242 13.18 11.26 -3.09
N ARG A 243 14.26 11.60 -3.80
CA ARG A 243 15.47 12.18 -3.20
C ARG A 243 15.29 13.67 -2.90
N VAL A 244 14.76 14.44 -3.86
CA VAL A 244 14.66 15.92 -3.77
C VAL A 244 13.46 16.41 -2.97
N SER A 245 12.49 15.54 -2.64
CA SER A 245 11.42 15.88 -1.71
C SER A 245 11.90 15.98 -0.26
N ARG A 246 12.99 15.29 0.11
CA ARG A 246 13.50 15.30 1.49
C ARG A 246 13.95 16.69 1.98
N PRO A 247 14.71 17.49 1.19
CA PRO A 247 15.01 18.87 1.57
C PRO A 247 13.82 19.81 1.75
N LEU A 248 12.60 19.39 1.38
CA LEU A 248 11.37 20.14 1.66
C LEU A 248 10.87 19.95 3.10
N MET A 249 11.52 19.09 3.89
CA MET A 249 11.19 18.91 5.30
C MET A 249 11.77 20.03 6.17
N GLU A 250 11.03 20.40 7.22
CA GLU A 250 11.44 21.42 8.19
C GLU A 250 12.61 20.95 9.07
N ASP A 251 12.50 19.76 9.65
CA ASP A 251 13.52 19.19 10.53
C ASP A 251 13.73 17.70 10.20
N LEU A 252 14.90 17.36 9.65
CA LEU A 252 15.20 16.00 9.21
C LEU A 252 15.33 14.98 10.36
N ASP A 253 15.47 15.43 11.60
CA ASP A 253 15.63 14.56 12.76
C ASP A 253 14.29 14.11 13.37
N ILE A 254 13.21 14.87 13.14
CA ILE A 254 11.88 14.59 13.71
C ILE A 254 10.74 14.56 12.68
N SER A 255 10.93 15.12 11.48
CA SER A 255 9.95 15.02 10.41
C SER A 255 9.81 13.58 9.94
N GLN A 256 8.58 13.21 9.60
CA GLN A 256 8.26 11.84 9.18
C GLN A 256 8.17 11.74 7.66
N GLU A 257 8.58 10.58 7.15
CA GLU A 257 8.43 10.21 5.75
C GLU A 257 7.77 8.82 5.69
N VAL A 258 6.59 8.74 5.08
CA VAL A 258 5.85 7.49 4.91
C VAL A 258 5.58 7.28 3.43
N THR A 259 6.28 6.31 2.84
CA THR A 259 6.10 5.90 1.46
C THR A 259 5.29 4.61 1.39
N VAL A 260 4.27 4.57 0.53
CA VAL A 260 3.51 3.37 0.17
C VAL A 260 3.60 3.12 -1.32
N GLY A 261 3.77 1.85 -1.70
CA GLY A 261 4.06 1.51 -3.08
C GLY A 261 3.72 0.09 -3.45
N THR A 262 3.77 -0.16 -4.76
CA THR A 262 3.73 -1.50 -5.36
C THR A 262 4.80 -1.55 -6.43
N HIS A 263 5.48 -2.69 -6.57
CA HIS A 263 6.48 -2.80 -7.63
C HIS A 263 5.86 -2.76 -9.02
N TRP A 264 6.56 -2.11 -9.96
CA TRP A 264 6.19 -2.02 -11.38
C TRP A 264 7.32 -2.44 -12.33
N ALA A 265 8.55 -2.49 -11.83
CA ALA A 265 9.71 -3.04 -12.55
C ALA A 265 10.66 -3.74 -11.56
N THR A 266 11.61 -4.51 -12.08
CA THR A 266 12.59 -5.24 -11.26
C THR A 266 13.55 -4.29 -10.51
N ASN A 267 13.92 -3.17 -11.15
CA ASN A 267 14.76 -2.11 -10.58
C ASN A 267 14.02 -0.76 -10.49
N ASP A 268 12.83 -0.80 -9.89
CA ASP A 268 12.01 0.40 -9.70
C ASP A 268 12.42 1.23 -8.48
N LEU A 269 11.75 2.38 -8.32
CA LEU A 269 11.95 3.30 -7.19
C LEU A 269 11.99 2.59 -5.83
N TYR A 270 11.07 1.65 -5.59
CA TYR A 270 10.96 1.02 -4.27
C TYR A 270 12.04 -0.03 -4.06
N ALA A 271 12.44 -0.76 -5.11
CA ALA A 271 13.58 -1.66 -5.05
C ALA A 271 14.85 -0.88 -4.67
N GLU A 272 15.06 0.29 -5.28
CA GLU A 272 16.19 1.16 -4.97
C GLU A 272 16.17 1.65 -3.51
N MET A 273 15.00 2.07 -3.00
CA MET A 273 14.87 2.46 -1.59
C MET A 273 15.20 1.31 -0.63
N ILE A 274 14.76 0.09 -0.95
CA ILE A 274 14.99 -1.09 -0.10
C ILE A 274 16.47 -1.48 -0.10
N ASP A 275 17.10 -1.45 -1.28
CA ASP A 275 18.46 -1.95 -1.45
C ASP A 275 19.52 -0.93 -1.02
N ASN A 276 19.26 0.38 -1.22
CA ASN A 276 20.28 1.43 -1.09
C ASN A 276 20.08 2.39 0.10
N ASP A 277 18.92 2.43 0.74
CA ASP A 277 18.64 3.38 1.83
C ASP A 277 18.42 2.69 3.19
N PRO A 278 19.49 2.49 4.00
CA PRO A 278 19.39 1.78 5.28
C PRO A 278 18.62 2.57 6.35
N THR A 279 18.32 3.86 6.10
CA THR A 279 17.58 4.69 7.07
C THR A 279 16.06 4.51 6.95
N VAL A 280 15.60 3.84 5.89
CA VAL A 280 14.19 3.53 5.67
C VAL A 280 13.84 2.21 6.32
N SER A 281 12.91 2.23 7.26
CA SER A 281 12.34 1.01 7.80
C SER A 281 11.31 0.44 6.82
N VAL A 282 11.49 -0.80 6.41
CA VAL A 282 10.63 -1.45 5.41
C VAL A 282 9.64 -2.40 6.09
N TYR A 283 8.36 -2.26 5.76
CA TYR A 283 7.31 -3.24 6.04
C TYR A 283 6.81 -3.81 4.72
N LYS A 284 7.06 -5.09 4.48
CA LYS A 284 6.77 -5.76 3.20
C LYS A 284 5.99 -7.04 3.45
N ARG A 285 4.92 -7.27 2.67
CA ARG A 285 4.11 -8.49 2.71
C ARG A 285 3.83 -9.01 1.31
N SER A 286 3.69 -10.31 1.15
CA SER A 286 3.23 -10.95 -0.09
C SER A 286 1.74 -11.27 0.02
N LEU A 287 0.98 -11.24 -1.08
CA LEU A 287 -0.43 -11.67 -1.05
C LEU A 287 -0.57 -13.12 -0.56
N ILE A 288 0.44 -13.94 -0.83
CA ILE A 288 0.51 -15.34 -0.42
C ILE A 288 1.75 -15.54 0.46
N GLU A 289 1.53 -15.91 1.72
CA GLU A 289 2.57 -16.18 2.71
C GLU A 289 2.34 -17.55 3.34
N ASN A 290 3.34 -18.44 3.29
CA ASN A 290 3.23 -19.80 3.84
C ASN A 290 1.99 -20.57 3.34
N GLY A 291 1.63 -20.38 2.06
CA GLY A 291 0.40 -20.96 1.49
C GLY A 291 -0.89 -20.36 2.06
N LYS A 292 -0.89 -19.13 2.57
CA LYS A 292 -2.11 -18.47 3.03
C LYS A 292 -2.27 -17.13 2.35
N ILE A 293 -3.51 -16.83 1.97
CA ILE A 293 -3.89 -15.52 1.44
C ILE A 293 -3.95 -14.57 2.64
N ILE A 294 -3.18 -13.49 2.61
CA ILE A 294 -3.12 -12.55 3.74
C ILE A 294 -4.36 -11.65 3.85
N PHE A 295 -5.16 -11.59 2.78
CA PHE A 295 -6.40 -10.80 2.74
C PHE A 295 -7.56 -11.56 2.05
N PRO A 296 -8.07 -12.63 2.68
CA PRO A 296 -9.06 -13.52 2.06
C PRO A 296 -10.44 -12.85 1.86
N GLU A 297 -10.74 -11.75 2.57
CA GLU A 297 -11.97 -11.00 2.40
C GLU A 297 -12.08 -10.29 1.04
N GLU A 298 -10.94 -9.96 0.43
CA GLU A 298 -10.88 -9.34 -0.89
C GLU A 298 -10.51 -10.34 -1.98
N PHE A 299 -9.64 -11.31 -1.64
CA PHE A 299 -9.08 -12.25 -2.61
C PHE A 299 -9.51 -13.68 -2.35
N SER A 300 -10.37 -14.21 -3.22
CA SER A 300 -10.62 -15.65 -3.29
C SER A 300 -9.50 -16.38 -4.05
N LYS A 301 -9.34 -17.69 -3.82
CA LYS A 301 -8.40 -18.53 -4.58
C LYS A 301 -8.62 -18.41 -6.10
N GLN A 302 -9.88 -18.40 -6.54
CA GLN A 302 -10.23 -18.24 -7.96
C GLN A 302 -9.84 -16.87 -8.50
N ALA A 303 -10.06 -15.80 -7.73
CA ALA A 303 -9.67 -14.46 -8.13
C ALA A 303 -8.15 -14.36 -8.30
N ILE A 304 -7.38 -14.93 -7.38
CA ILE A 304 -5.92 -15.00 -7.47
C ILE A 304 -5.46 -15.77 -8.71
N HIS A 305 -6.07 -16.93 -8.98
CA HIS A 305 -5.77 -17.71 -10.19
C HIS A 305 -6.01 -16.87 -11.45
N ASN A 306 -7.18 -16.23 -11.56
CA ASN A 306 -7.52 -15.39 -12.71
C ASN A 306 -6.56 -14.19 -12.84
N LEU A 307 -6.18 -13.56 -11.73
CA LEU A 307 -5.21 -12.47 -11.72
C LEU A 307 -3.84 -12.95 -12.21
N LYS A 308 -3.37 -14.10 -11.74
CA LYS A 308 -2.08 -14.68 -12.15
C LYS A 308 -2.07 -14.97 -13.65
N GLU A 309 -3.10 -15.61 -14.18
CA GLU A 309 -3.23 -15.90 -15.62
C GLU A 309 -3.29 -14.62 -16.46
N SER A 310 -4.06 -13.62 -16.02
CA SER A 310 -4.25 -12.38 -16.79
C SER A 310 -3.04 -11.44 -16.80
N LEU A 311 -2.28 -11.39 -15.69
CA LEU A 311 -1.18 -10.45 -15.50
C LEU A 311 0.19 -11.07 -15.83
N GLY A 312 0.30 -12.40 -15.79
CA GLY A 312 1.55 -13.11 -16.01
C GLY A 312 2.64 -12.60 -15.06
N PRO A 313 3.81 -12.16 -15.57
CA PRO A 313 4.92 -11.70 -14.74
C PRO A 313 4.58 -10.51 -13.83
N LEU A 314 3.63 -9.64 -14.23
CA LEU A 314 3.18 -8.52 -13.41
C LEU A 314 2.56 -8.97 -12.08
N PHE A 315 2.03 -10.20 -12.01
CA PHE A 315 1.48 -10.72 -10.77
C PHE A 315 2.53 -10.78 -9.65
N SER A 316 3.77 -11.15 -10.00
CA SER A 316 4.86 -11.21 -9.02
C SER A 316 5.21 -9.83 -8.46
N LEU A 317 5.23 -8.81 -9.32
CA LEU A 317 5.48 -7.43 -8.92
C LEU A 317 4.35 -6.86 -8.07
N LEU A 318 3.11 -6.94 -8.58
CA LEU A 318 1.96 -6.24 -8.02
C LEU A 318 1.36 -6.92 -6.79
N TYR A 319 1.47 -8.25 -6.69
CA TYR A 319 0.81 -9.03 -5.66
C TYR A 319 1.75 -9.82 -4.76
N LEU A 320 2.91 -10.25 -5.25
CA LEU A 320 3.87 -11.00 -4.42
C LEU A 320 4.97 -10.10 -3.84
N ASN A 321 5.07 -8.85 -4.31
CA ASN A 321 6.19 -7.95 -4.01
C ASN A 321 7.55 -8.64 -4.25
N ASN A 322 7.66 -9.45 -5.30
CA ASN A 322 8.91 -10.13 -5.66
C ASN A 322 9.45 -9.58 -6.99
N PRO A 323 10.27 -8.51 -6.96
CA PRO A 323 10.83 -7.89 -8.15
C PRO A 323 11.96 -8.70 -8.82
N ARG A 324 12.44 -9.79 -8.20
CA ARG A 324 13.50 -10.64 -8.73
C ARG A 324 13.00 -12.06 -9.06
N ASP A 325 11.71 -12.18 -9.38
CA ASP A 325 11.13 -13.47 -9.76
C ASP A 325 11.74 -13.99 -11.07
N ALA A 326 12.01 -15.29 -11.14
CA ALA A 326 12.66 -15.92 -12.29
C ALA A 326 11.85 -15.81 -13.59
N GLY A 327 10.54 -15.52 -13.51
CA GLY A 327 9.70 -15.22 -14.68
C GLY A 327 9.76 -13.76 -15.16
N LEU A 328 10.49 -12.89 -14.46
CA LEU A 328 10.65 -11.46 -14.78
C LEU A 328 12.04 -11.11 -15.31
N THR A 329 13.06 -11.93 -15.05
CA THR A 329 14.45 -11.63 -15.40
C THR A 329 14.96 -12.59 -16.47
N ASP A 330 15.45 -12.05 -17.59
CA ASP A 330 16.13 -12.84 -18.63
C ASP A 330 17.45 -13.46 -18.13
N PHE A 331 18.05 -12.84 -17.11
CA PHE A 331 19.30 -13.25 -16.47
C PHE A 331 19.07 -13.49 -14.97
N ARG A 332 19.39 -14.68 -14.48
CA ARG A 332 19.22 -15.11 -13.09
C ARG A 332 20.53 -14.90 -12.34
N GLU A 333 20.46 -14.69 -11.02
CA GLU A 333 21.68 -14.66 -10.20
C GLU A 333 22.42 -16.01 -10.24
N SER A 334 21.68 -17.12 -10.38
CA SER A 334 22.24 -18.45 -10.67
C SER A 334 22.97 -18.54 -12.01
N ASP A 335 22.73 -17.59 -12.92
CA ASP A 335 23.42 -17.54 -14.20
C ASP A 335 24.82 -16.95 -14.06
N LEU A 336 25.11 -16.23 -12.96
CA LEU A 336 26.45 -15.74 -12.64
C LEU A 336 27.40 -16.91 -12.42
N ARG A 337 28.61 -16.73 -12.94
CA ARG A 337 29.75 -17.60 -12.66
C ARG A 337 30.91 -16.77 -12.19
N PHE A 338 31.62 -17.30 -11.21
CA PHE A 338 32.81 -16.69 -10.65
C PHE A 338 34.03 -17.44 -11.18
N TYR A 339 35.14 -16.72 -11.32
CA TYR A 339 36.41 -17.29 -11.72
C TYR A 339 37.48 -16.95 -10.70
N GLU A 340 38.49 -17.79 -10.61
CA GLU A 340 39.74 -17.50 -9.91
C GLU A 340 40.83 -17.16 -10.93
N GLU A 341 41.58 -16.09 -10.66
CA GLU A 341 42.75 -15.72 -11.46
C GLU A 341 43.97 -16.48 -10.92
N VAL A 342 44.57 -17.33 -11.76
CA VAL A 342 45.78 -18.08 -11.41
C VAL A 342 46.84 -17.84 -12.47
N GLY A 343 47.81 -16.98 -12.16
CA GLY A 343 48.84 -16.58 -13.11
C GLY A 343 48.27 -15.64 -14.18
N ASN A 344 48.24 -16.08 -15.44
CA ASN A 344 47.62 -15.36 -16.57
C ASN A 344 46.31 -16.02 -17.04
N ASP A 345 45.84 -17.04 -16.32
CA ASP A 345 44.67 -17.83 -16.70
C ASP A 345 43.48 -17.53 -15.77
N PHE A 346 42.27 -17.66 -16.32
CA PHE A 346 41.01 -17.58 -15.58
C PHE A 346 40.42 -18.98 -15.43
N ILE A 347 40.28 -19.45 -14.19
CA ILE A 347 39.75 -20.77 -13.86
C ILE A 347 38.30 -20.61 -13.40
N PHE A 348 37.37 -21.28 -14.07
CA PHE A 348 35.96 -21.35 -13.66
C PHE A 348 35.72 -22.68 -12.92
N GLU A 349 34.83 -22.68 -11.93
CA GLU A 349 34.37 -23.95 -11.34
C GLU A 349 33.52 -24.73 -12.35
N ASP A 350 33.68 -26.06 -12.37
CA ASP A 350 32.93 -26.96 -13.24
C ASP A 350 31.43 -26.84 -12.95
N ASP A 351 30.64 -26.56 -13.99
CA ASP A 351 29.21 -26.39 -13.88
C ASP A 351 28.50 -27.20 -14.98
N GLU A 352 27.39 -27.85 -14.64
CA GLU A 352 26.66 -28.78 -15.52
C GLU A 352 26.29 -28.15 -16.88
N ARG A 353 26.14 -26.82 -16.96
CA ARG A 353 25.87 -26.12 -18.23
C ARG A 353 27.03 -26.21 -19.22
N ASP A 354 28.27 -26.40 -18.76
CA ASP A 354 29.44 -26.59 -19.65
C ASP A 354 29.38 -27.90 -20.43
N GLN A 355 28.83 -28.94 -19.82
CA GLN A 355 28.68 -30.24 -20.45
C GLN A 355 27.70 -30.16 -21.63
N SER A 356 26.66 -29.34 -21.52
CA SER A 356 25.69 -29.09 -22.60
C SER A 356 26.30 -28.31 -23.78
N MET A 357 27.20 -27.36 -23.51
CA MET A 357 27.92 -26.59 -24.51
C MET A 357 28.96 -27.44 -25.26
N VAL A 358 29.63 -28.34 -24.55
CA VAL A 358 30.57 -29.31 -25.13
C VAL A 358 29.84 -30.28 -26.05
N ALA A 359 28.65 -30.76 -25.66
CA ALA A 359 27.81 -31.60 -26.53
C ALA A 359 27.36 -30.86 -27.81
N LEU A 360 26.97 -29.59 -27.70
CA LEU A 360 26.63 -28.71 -28.84
C LEU A 360 27.84 -28.44 -29.76
N MET A 361 29.02 -28.22 -29.20
CA MET A 361 30.27 -27.97 -29.94
C MET A 361 30.82 -29.23 -30.62
N LEU A 362 30.60 -30.41 -30.04
CA LEU A 362 31.06 -31.70 -30.58
C LEU A 362 30.13 -32.29 -31.65
N GLY A 363 29.04 -31.59 -32.00
CA GLY A 363 28.17 -31.99 -33.10
C GLY A 363 27.49 -33.34 -32.87
N GLU A 364 27.27 -33.72 -31.61
CA GLU A 364 26.33 -34.79 -31.31
C GLU A 364 24.94 -34.22 -31.51
N SER A 365 24.41 -34.40 -32.72
CA SER A 365 23.01 -34.17 -32.99
C SER A 365 22.21 -35.04 -32.02
N GLU A 366 21.59 -34.40 -31.04
CA GLU A 366 20.37 -34.96 -30.47
C GLU A 366 19.49 -35.32 -31.66
N LYS A 367 19.17 -36.61 -31.78
CA LYS A 367 18.16 -37.05 -32.73
C LYS A 367 16.91 -36.25 -32.40
N GLU A 368 16.58 -35.29 -33.25
CA GLU A 368 15.25 -34.69 -33.27
C GLU A 368 14.25 -35.85 -33.34
N GLU A 369 13.68 -36.21 -32.19
CA GLU A 369 12.37 -36.80 -32.21
C GLU A 369 11.48 -35.72 -32.79
N THR A 370 11.18 -35.85 -34.09
CA THR A 370 10.14 -35.06 -34.73
C THR A 370 8.96 -35.05 -33.78
N PRO A 371 8.51 -33.89 -33.27
CA PRO A 371 7.34 -33.85 -32.41
C PRO A 371 6.22 -34.54 -33.18
N LYS A 372 5.71 -35.66 -32.65
CA LYS A 372 4.54 -36.30 -33.23
C LYS A 372 3.50 -35.21 -33.35
N LYS A 373 3.10 -34.87 -34.58
CA LYS A 373 1.94 -34.01 -34.82
C LYS A 373 0.85 -34.54 -33.90
N PRO A 374 0.22 -33.71 -33.05
CA PRO A 374 -0.93 -34.17 -32.30
C PRO A 374 -1.90 -34.75 -33.31
N GLU A 375 -2.31 -36.01 -33.10
CA GLU A 375 -3.36 -36.63 -33.89
C GLU A 375 -4.63 -35.81 -33.65
N TYR A 376 -4.89 -34.86 -34.54
CA TYR A 376 -6.18 -34.19 -34.58
C TYR A 376 -7.19 -35.21 -35.06
N THR A 377 -8.08 -35.60 -34.15
CA THR A 377 -9.28 -36.34 -34.52
C THR A 377 -10.16 -35.36 -35.29
N GLU A 378 -10.35 -35.58 -36.59
CA GLU A 378 -11.32 -34.81 -37.36
C GLU A 378 -12.72 -35.14 -36.85
N TYR A 379 -13.38 -34.16 -36.24
CA TYR A 379 -14.78 -34.28 -35.82
C TYR A 379 -15.66 -33.88 -37.01
N ASN A 380 -16.31 -34.88 -37.61
CA ASN A 380 -17.06 -34.71 -38.85
C ASN A 380 -18.46 -34.10 -38.64
N SER A 381 -18.89 -33.86 -37.39
CA SER A 381 -20.16 -33.16 -37.13
C SER A 381 -20.25 -32.52 -35.74
N TRP A 382 -21.15 -31.54 -35.61
CA TRP A 382 -21.53 -30.91 -34.34
C TRP A 382 -22.14 -31.89 -33.30
N ALA A 383 -22.50 -33.11 -33.71
CA ALA A 383 -23.01 -34.14 -32.80
C ALA A 383 -21.91 -34.81 -31.96
N ASP A 384 -20.66 -34.81 -32.43
CA ASP A 384 -19.53 -35.45 -31.72
C ASP A 384 -19.04 -34.65 -30.49
N LEU A 385 -19.48 -33.39 -30.36
CA LEU A 385 -19.15 -32.49 -29.24
C LEU A 385 -20.11 -32.63 -28.04
N ILE A 386 -21.25 -33.31 -28.20
CA ILE A 386 -22.31 -33.33 -27.16
C ILE A 386 -22.09 -34.41 -26.11
N ASP A 387 -21.31 -35.46 -26.39
CA ASP A 387 -21.19 -36.61 -25.49
C ASP A 387 -20.12 -36.48 -24.39
N LYS A 388 -19.54 -35.29 -24.20
CA LYS A 388 -18.57 -35.02 -23.12
C LYS A 388 -18.99 -33.96 -22.12
N ARG A 389 -20.29 -33.65 -22.02
CA ARG A 389 -20.80 -32.79 -20.95
C ARG A 389 -20.78 -33.45 -19.55
N GLY A 390 -20.65 -34.79 -19.48
CA GLY A 390 -20.61 -35.54 -18.22
C GLY A 390 -19.25 -35.61 -17.51
N ALA A 391 -18.14 -35.48 -18.23
CA ALA A 391 -16.79 -35.68 -17.66
C ALA A 391 -16.23 -34.43 -16.94
N TRP A 392 -16.74 -33.24 -17.25
CA TRP A 392 -16.31 -31.99 -16.61
C TRP A 392 -16.82 -31.82 -15.17
N MET A 393 -17.83 -32.60 -14.76
CA MET A 393 -18.48 -32.48 -13.45
C MET A 393 -17.91 -33.40 -12.36
N THR A 394 -17.03 -34.34 -12.67
CA THR A 394 -16.60 -35.39 -11.71
C THR A 394 -15.12 -35.39 -11.36
N GLY A 395 -14.32 -34.48 -11.93
CA GLY A 395 -12.98 -34.13 -11.40
C GLY A 395 -12.01 -35.30 -11.25
N LYS A 396 -12.08 -36.33 -12.09
CA LYS A 396 -11.06 -37.38 -12.16
C LYS A 396 -10.31 -37.29 -13.47
N PHE A 397 -9.05 -36.88 -13.41
CA PHE A 397 -8.07 -37.17 -14.43
C PHE A 397 -6.99 -38.03 -13.78
N CYS A 398 -6.68 -39.17 -14.41
CA CYS A 398 -5.52 -40.00 -14.10
C CYS A 398 -4.25 -39.36 -14.66
#